data_AF-A0A3S3UH02-F1
#
_entry.id   AF-A0A3S3UH02-F1
#
_cell.length_a   1.000
_cell.length_b   1.000
_cell.length_c   1.000
_cell.angle_alpha   90.00
_cell.angle_beta   90.00
_cell.angle_gamma   90.00
#
_symmetry.space_group_name_H-M   'P 1'
#
loop_
_entity.id
_entity.type
_entity.pdbx_description
1 polymer ?
#
loop_
_entity_poly.entity_id
_entity_poly.type
_entity_poly.pdbx_seq_one_letter_code
_entity_poly.pdbx_strand_id
1 'polypeptide(L)' 'MITIKKGLDIPISGTPAQAIHDGKTITRVALLGEEYVGMRPTMHTRVGDVVKKGQVLFEDKKNPGVKFTAPASGKVAE' A
#
# COMPACT_ATOMS: atom_id res chain seq x y z
N MET A 1 0.30 -31.71 18.90
CA MET A 1 1.37 -32.00 17.92
C MET A 1 2.12 -30.70 17.67
N ILE A 2 3.41 -30.61 18.01
CA ILE A 2 4.20 -29.36 17.90
C ILE A 2 4.90 -29.36 16.54
N THR A 3 4.70 -28.32 15.73
CA THR A 3 5.35 -28.18 14.41
C THR A 3 6.69 -27.48 14.57
N ILE A 4 7.80 -28.22 14.48
CA ILE A 4 9.15 -27.65 14.51
C ILE A 4 9.51 -27.17 13.10
N LYS A 5 9.76 -25.87 12.94
CA LYS A 5 10.26 -25.27 11.70
C LYS A 5 11.78 -25.09 11.82
N LYS A 6 12.56 -25.64 10.88
CA LYS A 6 14.04 -25.50 10.84
C LYS A 6 14.43 -24.12 10.26
N GLY A 7 14.12 -23.05 10.98
CA GLY A 7 14.52 -21.68 10.63
C GLY A 7 15.77 -21.24 11.40
N LEU A 8 16.56 -20.34 10.82
CA LEU A 8 17.64 -19.63 11.49
C LEU A 8 17.14 -18.22 11.84
N ASP A 9 17.23 -17.83 13.11
CA ASP A 9 16.99 -16.44 13.51
C ASP A 9 18.18 -15.59 13.03
N ILE A 10 17.89 -14.59 12.18
CA ILE A 10 18.93 -13.74 11.60
C ILE A 10 19.41 -12.74 12.65
N PRO A 11 20.70 -12.71 13.02
CA PRO A 11 21.23 -11.79 14.02
C PRO A 11 21.43 -10.40 13.42
N ILE A 12 20.37 -9.60 13.39
CA ILE A 12 20.37 -8.20 12.91
C ILE A 12 20.15 -7.25 14.09
N SER A 13 20.96 -6.18 14.15
CA SER A 13 20.81 -5.11 15.13
C SER A 13 19.70 -4.13 14.73
N GLY A 14 19.21 -3.33 15.69
CA GLY A 14 18.18 -2.33 15.45
C GLY A 14 16.74 -2.80 15.67
N THR A 15 16.55 -3.84 16.48
CA THR A 15 15.20 -4.31 16.85
C THR A 15 14.38 -3.18 17.48
N PRO A 16 13.14 -2.94 17.00
CA PRO A 16 12.31 -1.88 17.54
C PRO A 16 11.76 -2.24 18.92
N ALA A 17 11.56 -1.23 19.77
CA ALA A 17 10.80 -1.38 21.01
C ALA A 17 9.37 -1.80 20.70
N GLN A 18 8.85 -2.78 21.43
CA GLN A 18 7.48 -3.31 21.25
C GLN A 18 6.44 -2.41 21.96
N ALA A 19 6.41 -1.14 21.58
CA ALA A 19 5.48 -0.13 22.06
C ALA A 19 5.00 0.73 20.89
N ILE A 20 3.75 1.19 20.95
CA ILE A 20 3.14 2.02 19.91
C ILE A 20 3.25 3.49 20.31
N HIS A 21 3.76 4.31 19.40
CA HIS A 21 3.85 5.75 19.53
C HIS A 21 3.32 6.42 18.27
N ASP A 22 2.88 7.67 18.39
CA ASP A 22 2.55 8.47 17.21
C ASP A 22 3.80 8.70 16.35
N GLY A 23 3.67 8.42 15.06
CA GLY A 23 4.70 8.70 14.08
C GLY A 23 4.77 10.20 13.74
N LYS A 24 5.69 10.53 12.82
CA LYS A 24 5.72 11.88 12.23
C LYS A 24 4.45 12.14 11.43
N THR A 25 4.05 13.41 11.33
CA THR A 25 2.92 13.83 10.50
C THR A 25 3.15 13.48 9.03
N ILE A 26 2.21 12.76 8.44
CA ILE A 26 2.23 12.35 7.03
C ILE A 26 1.34 13.29 6.22
N THR A 27 1.86 13.82 5.11
CA THR A 27 1.14 14.78 4.25
C THR A 27 0.86 14.23 2.84
N ARG A 28 1.50 13.13 2.44
CA ARG A 28 1.33 12.49 1.14
C ARG A 28 1.35 10.97 1.29
N VAL A 29 0.61 10.30 0.43
CA VAL A 29 0.47 8.84 0.39
C VAL A 29 0.38 8.39 -1.07
N ALA A 30 0.84 7.18 -1.36
CA ALA A 30 0.83 6.61 -2.70
C ALA A 30 0.51 5.11 -2.65
N LEU A 31 0.01 4.58 -3.76
CA LEU A 31 -0.04 3.14 -4.02
C LEU A 31 1.07 2.82 -5.02
N LEU A 32 1.84 1.76 -4.71
CA LEU A 32 2.92 1.30 -5.58
C LEU A 32 2.38 0.21 -6.49
N GLY A 33 2.19 0.53 -7.77
CA GLY A 33 1.63 -0.42 -8.74
C GLY A 33 2.48 -1.69 -8.89
N GLU A 34 3.79 -1.57 -8.73
CA GLU A 34 4.75 -2.68 -8.93
C GLU A 34 4.67 -3.76 -7.86
N GLU A 35 4.07 -3.47 -6.70
CA GLU A 35 3.87 -4.46 -5.63
C GLU A 35 2.82 -5.51 -5.99
N TYR A 36 2.00 -5.25 -7.01
CA TYR A 36 0.96 -6.16 -7.47
C TYR A 36 1.47 -6.99 -8.65
N VAL A 37 1.79 -8.26 -8.38
CA VAL A 37 2.37 -9.19 -9.37
C VAL A 37 1.46 -9.31 -10.60
N GLY A 38 2.00 -8.98 -11.78
CA GLY A 38 1.31 -9.09 -13.05
C GLY A 38 0.28 -8.00 -13.34
N MET A 39 0.16 -7.01 -12.46
CA MET A 39 -0.85 -5.95 -12.56
C MET A 39 -0.61 -5.03 -13.76
N ARG A 40 -1.70 -4.68 -14.43
CA ARG A 40 -1.73 -3.71 -15.53
C ARG A 40 -2.77 -2.64 -15.24
N PRO A 41 -2.37 -1.43 -14.82
CA PRO A 41 -3.34 -0.45 -14.33
C PRO A 41 -4.15 0.18 -15.47
N THR A 42 -5.45 0.33 -15.24
CA THR A 42 -6.31 1.29 -15.93
C THR A 42 -6.60 2.44 -14.97
N MET A 43 -6.13 3.65 -15.30
CA MET A 43 -6.30 4.82 -14.44
C MET A 43 -7.75 5.35 -14.50
N HIS A 44 -8.35 5.58 -13.34
CA HIS A 44 -9.65 6.25 -13.17
C HIS A 44 -9.53 7.70 -12.69
N THR A 45 -8.33 8.13 -12.31
CA THR A 45 -8.01 9.49 -11.86
C THR A 45 -6.83 10.05 -12.64
N ARG A 46 -6.67 11.37 -12.59
CA ARG A 46 -5.58 12.12 -13.22
C ARG A 46 -4.97 13.09 -12.23
N VAL A 47 -3.75 13.54 -12.51
CA VAL A 47 -3.11 14.63 -11.74
C VAL A 47 -4.04 15.84 -11.72
N GLY A 48 -4.28 16.36 -10.53
CA GLY A 48 -5.20 17.47 -10.30
C GLY A 48 -6.56 17.06 -9.72
N ASP A 49 -6.95 15.80 -9.84
CA ASP A 49 -8.25 15.33 -9.36
C ASP A 49 -8.34 15.35 -7.84
N VAL A 50 -9.49 15.74 -7.31
CA VAL A 50 -9.81 15.62 -5.89
C VAL A 50 -10.41 14.24 -5.64
N VAL A 51 -9.81 13.50 -4.71
CA VAL A 51 -10.20 12.13 -4.37
C VAL A 51 -10.71 12.04 -2.94
N LYS A 52 -11.72 11.20 -2.73
CA LYS A 52 -12.19 10.82 -1.39
C LYS A 52 -11.47 9.55 -0.93
N LYS A 53 -11.30 9.38 0.37
CA LYS A 53 -10.89 8.08 0.93
C LYS A 53 -11.84 6.98 0.43
N GLY A 54 -11.29 5.89 -0.10
CA GLY A 54 -12.04 4.79 -0.70
C GLY A 54 -12.47 5.00 -2.15
N GLN A 55 -12.16 6.16 -2.77
CA GLN A 55 -12.41 6.38 -4.19
C GLN A 55 -11.43 5.57 -5.04
N VAL A 56 -11.91 5.00 -6.15
CA VAL A 56 -11.08 4.22 -7.10
C VAL A 56 -10.05 5.12 -7.78
N LEU A 57 -8.78 4.73 -7.72
CA LEU A 57 -7.66 5.35 -8.43
C LEU A 57 -7.36 4.63 -9.74
N PHE A 58 -7.29 3.30 -9.70
CA PHE A 58 -7.09 2.44 -10.85
C PHE A 58 -7.68 1.03 -10.63
N GLU A 59 -7.81 0.28 -11.71
CA GLU A 59 -8.19 -1.14 -11.71
C GLU A 59 -7.13 -1.97 -12.44
N ASP A 60 -7.11 -3.28 -12.20
CA ASP A 60 -6.20 -4.19 -12.91
C ASP A 60 -6.87 -4.81 -14.15
N LYS A 61 -6.32 -4.55 -15.34
CA LYS A 61 -6.77 -5.17 -16.60
C LYS A 61 -6.60 -6.68 -16.61
N LYS A 62 -5.61 -7.21 -15.89
CA LYS A 62 -5.33 -8.65 -15.82
C LYS A 62 -6.21 -9.37 -14.80
N ASN A 63 -6.82 -8.62 -13.88
CA ASN A 63 -7.74 -9.14 -12.88
C ASN A 63 -9.01 -8.28 -12.79
N PRO A 64 -9.92 -8.43 -13.76
CA PRO A 64 -11.13 -7.61 -13.85
C PRO A 64 -11.96 -7.68 -12.56
N GLY A 65 -12.38 -6.51 -12.06
CA GLY A 65 -13.17 -6.38 -10.83
C GLY A 65 -12.35 -5.96 -9.61
N VAL A 66 -11.03 -6.11 -9.64
CA VAL A 66 -10.16 -5.59 -8.58
C VAL A 66 -10.01 -4.07 -8.71
N LYS A 67 -10.31 -3.36 -7.63
CA LYS A 67 -10.26 -1.89 -7.57
C LYS A 67 -9.25 -1.44 -6.52
N PHE A 68 -8.37 -0.54 -6.91
CA PHE A 68 -7.39 0.08 -6.03
C PHE A 68 -7.88 1.47 -5.65
N THR A 69 -7.94 1.74 -4.35
CA THR A 69 -8.65 2.92 -3.83
C THR A 69 -7.74 3.84 -3.02
N ALA A 70 -8.11 5.11 -2.95
CA ALA A 70 -7.34 6.12 -2.23
C ALA A 70 -7.36 5.87 -0.72
N PRO A 71 -6.19 5.72 -0.07
CA PRO A 71 -6.11 5.51 1.38
C PRO A 71 -6.49 6.75 2.19
N ALA A 72 -6.42 7.94 1.58
CA ALA A 72 -6.79 9.22 2.18
C ALA A 72 -7.58 10.10 1.18
N SER A 73 -8.32 11.07 1.72
CA SER A 73 -8.94 12.12 0.91
C SER A 73 -7.90 13.21 0.61
N GLY A 74 -7.92 13.78 -0.59
CA GLY A 74 -6.95 14.80 -0.98
C GLY A 74 -6.98 15.11 -2.47
N LYS A 75 -5.84 15.54 -3.00
CA LYS A 75 -5.65 15.84 -4.42
C LYS A 75 -4.54 14.96 -4.99
N VAL A 76 -4.75 14.40 -6.18
CA VAL A 76 -3.73 13.64 -6.91
C VAL A 76 -2.65 14.62 -7.37
N ALA A 77 -1.45 14.47 -6.82
CA ALA A 77 -0.31 15.35 -7.11
C ALA A 77 0.56 14.82 -8.25
N GLU A 78 0.66 13.49 -8.37
CA GLU A 78 1.56 12.74 -9.27
C GLU A 78 0.82 11.52 -9.83
#